data_AF-K1WKP0-F1
#
_entry.id   AF-K1WKP0-F1
#
_cell.length_a   1.000
_cell.length_b   1.000
_cell.length_c   1.000
_cell.angle_alpha   90.00
_cell.angle_beta   90.00
_cell.angle_gamma   90.00
#
_symmetry.space_group_name_H-M   'P 1'
#
loop_
_entity.id
_entity.type
_entity.pdbx_description
1 polymer ?
#
loop_
_entity_poly.entity_id
_entity_poly.type
_entity_poly.pdbx_seq_one_letter_code
_entity_poly.pdbx_strand_id
1 'polypeptide(L)'
;MAPKSCFGSAIIIPFWFTGQKCRDPTIRLRVISLLRTYPRREGVWDSVFAGLVIDCLRRIEEENMKNGYIPGWARISSPNFGIDAEKRTVELRRLQRISATSWDVTTRRHTFFCYIHTSVALEQLGPAIAQWETIL
;
A
#
# COMPACT_ATOMS: atom_id res chain seq x y z
N MET A 1 7.48 -23.77 -0.58
CA MET A 1 6.13 -24.00 -0.01
C MET A 1 5.13 -23.22 -0.83
N ALA A 2 4.15 -23.87 -1.45
CA ALA A 2 3.16 -23.19 -2.28
C ALA A 2 2.27 -22.28 -1.40
N PRO A 3 1.92 -21.07 -1.86
CA PRO A 3 1.10 -20.15 -1.09
C PRO A 3 -0.32 -20.70 -0.93
N LYS A 4 -0.86 -20.56 0.28
CA LYS A 4 -2.24 -20.96 0.59
C LYS A 4 -3.20 -19.94 -0.03
N SER A 5 -4.11 -20.41 -0.89
CA SER A 5 -5.15 -19.62 -1.52
C SER A 5 -6.47 -19.78 -0.77
N CYS A 6 -7.16 -18.67 -0.51
CA CYS A 6 -8.52 -18.64 0.05
C CYS A 6 -9.40 -17.76 -0.84
N PHE A 7 -10.68 -18.13 -1.02
CA PHE A 7 -11.64 -17.31 -1.76
C PHE A 7 -12.24 -16.17 -0.90
N GLY A 8 -12.14 -16.24 0.43
CA GLY A 8 -12.59 -15.18 1.33
C GLY A 8 -11.55 -14.07 1.51
N SER A 9 -11.99 -12.82 1.49
CA SER A 9 -11.15 -11.63 1.78
C SER A 9 -11.21 -11.26 3.26
N ALA A 10 -10.69 -12.13 4.12
CA ALA A 10 -10.81 -11.96 5.57
C ALA A 10 -9.60 -11.25 6.21
N ILE A 11 -8.43 -11.23 5.57
CA ILE A 11 -7.19 -10.78 6.23
C ILE A 11 -6.43 -9.76 5.39
N ILE A 12 -6.25 -9.97 4.08
CA ILE A 12 -5.43 -9.06 3.27
C ILE A 12 -6.09 -7.69 3.19
N ILE A 13 -7.40 -7.62 2.93
CA ILE A 13 -8.11 -6.33 2.79
C ILE A 13 -8.14 -5.54 4.11
N PRO A 14 -8.51 -6.12 5.28
CA PRO A 14 -8.41 -5.41 6.54
C PRO A 14 -6.99 -4.91 6.86
N PHE A 15 -5.97 -5.72 6.57
CA PHE A 15 -4.58 -5.33 6.76
C PHE A 15 -4.11 -4.28 5.75
N TRP A 16 -4.62 -4.30 4.51
CA TRP A 16 -4.40 -3.25 3.53
C TRP A 16 -4.87 -1.91 4.08
N PHE A 17 -6.11 -1.80 4.53
CA PHE A 17 -6.60 -0.55 5.12
C PHE A 17 -5.90 -0.18 6.42
N THR A 18 -5.65 -1.16 7.30
CA THR A 18 -4.95 -0.91 8.58
C THR A 18 -3.55 -0.38 8.33
N GLY A 19 -2.77 -1.00 7.44
CA GLY A 19 -1.41 -0.57 7.14
C GLY A 19 -1.33 0.81 6.49
N GLN A 20 -2.31 1.16 5.66
CA GLN A 20 -2.37 2.46 4.99
C GLN A 20 -2.90 3.59 5.88
N LYS A 21 -3.92 3.31 6.70
CA LYS A 21 -4.67 4.33 7.43
C LYS A 21 -4.33 4.39 8.92
N CYS A 22 -3.70 3.38 9.50
CA CYS A 22 -3.16 3.48 10.85
C CYS A 22 -1.80 4.20 10.79
N ARG A 23 -1.58 5.20 11.65
CA ARG A 23 -0.31 5.96 11.72
C ARG A 23 0.53 5.58 12.94
N ASP A 24 0.14 4.51 13.64
CA ASP A 24 0.96 3.92 14.68
C ASP A 24 2.10 3.10 14.04
N PRO A 25 3.38 3.44 14.30
CA PRO A 25 4.52 2.75 13.70
C PRO A 25 4.55 1.25 14.04
N THR A 26 4.18 0.89 15.26
CA THR A 26 4.20 -0.49 15.75
C THR A 26 3.17 -1.34 15.03
N ILE A 27 1.94 -0.83 14.88
CA ILE A 27 0.86 -1.54 14.18
C ILE A 27 1.21 -1.72 12.70
N ARG A 28 1.71 -0.66 12.03
CA ARG A 28 2.10 -0.75 10.61
C ARG A 28 3.20 -1.79 10.40
N LEU A 29 4.24 -1.78 11.22
CA LEU A 29 5.33 -2.74 11.13
C LEU A 29 4.85 -4.18 11.37
N ARG A 30 3.94 -4.38 12.34
CA ARG A 30 3.34 -5.71 12.58
C ARG A 30 2.53 -6.19 11.38
N VAL A 31 1.70 -5.34 10.79
CA VAL A 31 0.92 -5.67 9.58
C VAL A 31 1.85 -6.05 8.42
N ILE A 32 2.87 -5.24 8.14
CA ILE A 32 3.86 -5.52 7.10
C ILE A 32 4.56 -6.86 7.36
N SER A 33 4.97 -7.11 8.60
CA SER A 33 5.61 -8.37 8.98
C SER A 33 4.69 -9.55 8.72
N LEU A 34 3.44 -9.51 9.19
CA LEU A 34 2.49 -10.61 9.02
C LEU A 34 2.22 -10.91 7.54
N LEU A 35 2.01 -9.87 6.73
CA LEU A 35 1.74 -10.00 5.30
C LEU A 35 2.91 -10.61 4.51
N ARG A 36 4.16 -10.33 4.93
CA ARG A 36 5.38 -10.80 4.28
C ARG A 36 5.86 -12.15 4.79
N THR A 37 5.71 -12.44 6.09
CA THR A 37 6.12 -13.70 6.73
C THR A 37 5.19 -14.86 6.35
N TYR A 38 3.91 -14.58 6.11
CA TYR A 38 2.93 -15.60 5.72
C TYR A 38 2.32 -15.32 4.33
N PRO A 39 3.08 -15.56 3.24
CA PRO A 39 2.60 -15.34 1.87
C PRO A 39 1.30 -16.08 1.58
N ARG A 40 0.28 -15.36 1.13
CA ARG A 40 -1.04 -15.90 0.86
C ARG A 40 -1.80 -15.10 -0.20
N ARG A 41 -2.78 -15.77 -0.78
CA ARG A 41 -3.68 -15.21 -1.81
C ARG A 41 -5.11 -15.17 -1.29
N GLU A 42 -5.79 -14.04 -1.43
CA GLU A 42 -7.23 -13.90 -1.20
C GLU A 42 -7.92 -13.36 -2.46
N GLY A 43 -8.48 -14.27 -3.26
CA GLY A 43 -9.01 -13.90 -4.59
C GLY A 43 -7.92 -13.36 -5.51
N VAL A 44 -7.99 -12.06 -5.83
CA VAL A 44 -6.98 -11.32 -6.62
C VAL A 44 -5.89 -10.67 -5.78
N TRP A 45 -6.02 -10.68 -4.44
CA TRP A 45 -5.06 -10.06 -3.54
C TRP A 45 -3.87 -10.97 -3.24
N ASP A 46 -2.65 -10.43 -3.33
CA ASP A 46 -1.41 -11.05 -2.87
C ASP A 46 -0.93 -10.33 -1.60
N SER A 47 -0.64 -11.09 -0.54
CA SER A 47 -0.27 -10.51 0.75
C SER A 47 1.09 -9.83 0.73
N VAL A 48 2.05 -10.38 -0.02
CA VAL A 48 3.41 -9.83 -0.10
C VAL A 48 3.37 -8.50 -0.83
N PHE A 49 2.64 -8.42 -1.95
CA PHE A 49 2.36 -7.19 -2.65
C PHE A 49 1.74 -6.14 -1.71
N ALA A 50 0.70 -6.51 -0.95
CA ALA A 50 0.09 -5.62 0.02
C ALA A 50 1.11 -5.08 1.05
N GLY A 51 1.97 -5.96 1.58
CA GLY A 51 3.03 -5.56 2.51
C GLY A 51 4.06 -4.61 1.89
N LEU A 52 4.44 -4.79 0.62
CA LEU A 52 5.36 -3.90 -0.10
C LEU A 52 4.77 -2.50 -0.30
N VAL A 53 3.51 -2.42 -0.70
CA VAL A 53 2.80 -1.13 -0.87
C VAL A 53 2.68 -0.40 0.46
N ILE A 54 2.28 -1.10 1.53
CA ILE A 54 2.16 -0.50 2.87
C ILE A 54 3.52 0.01 3.36
N ASP A 55 4.60 -0.74 3.17
CA ASP A 55 5.94 -0.28 3.57
C ASP A 55 6.39 0.97 2.79
N CYS A 56 6.06 1.03 1.48
CA CYS A 56 6.32 2.21 0.65
C CYS A 56 5.58 3.45 1.16
N LEU A 57 4.27 3.35 1.37
CA LEU A 57 3.45 4.45 1.90
C LEU A 57 3.93 4.90 3.28
N ARG A 58 4.24 3.95 4.16
CA ARG A 58 4.79 4.20 5.49
C ARG A 58 6.05 5.07 5.41
N ARG A 59 7.02 4.67 4.59
CA ARG A 59 8.30 5.41 4.43
C ARG A 59 8.06 6.84 3.98
N ILE A 60 7.19 7.04 3.00
CA ILE A 60 6.86 8.37 2.47
C ILE A 60 6.21 9.27 3.53
N GLU A 61 5.25 8.74 4.30
CA GLU A 61 4.62 9.52 5.37
C GLU A 61 5.62 9.84 6.51
N GLU A 62 6.49 8.88 6.83
CA GLU A 62 7.47 9.00 7.92
C GLU A 62 8.61 9.98 7.61
N GLU A 63 8.90 10.30 6.34
CA GLU A 63 9.83 11.38 5.96
C GLU A 63 9.50 12.72 6.62
N ASN A 64 8.22 12.95 6.93
CA ASN A 64 7.73 14.20 7.52
C ASN A 64 7.28 14.03 8.98
N MET A 65 7.63 12.90 9.62
CA MET A 65 7.29 12.64 11.01
C MET A 65 8.05 13.57 11.95
N LYS A 66 7.36 14.15 12.93
CA LYS A 66 7.95 14.97 13.99
C LYS A 66 7.46 14.48 15.34
N ASN A 67 8.38 14.16 16.25
CA ASN A 67 8.09 13.69 17.60
C ASN A 67 7.12 12.48 17.62
N GLY A 68 7.28 11.53 16.69
CA GLY A 68 6.40 10.36 16.57
C GLY A 68 5.04 10.62 15.90
N TYR A 69 4.78 11.84 15.43
CA TYR A 69 3.51 12.22 14.80
C TYR A 69 3.67 12.57 13.33
N ILE A 70 2.78 12.05 12.49
CA ILE A 70 2.68 12.39 11.06
C ILE A 70 1.68 13.54 10.89
N PRO A 71 2.13 14.72 10.42
CA PRO A 71 1.27 15.87 10.26
C PRO A 71 0.23 15.64 9.15
N GLY A 72 -0.98 16.19 9.33
CA GLY A 72 -2.12 15.93 8.44
C GLY A 72 -1.83 16.18 6.96
N TRP A 73 -1.06 17.22 6.64
CA TRP A 73 -0.69 17.58 5.27
C TRP A 73 0.26 16.56 4.59
N ALA A 74 0.99 15.77 5.38
CA ALA A 74 1.88 14.72 4.89
C ALA A 74 1.20 13.34 4.82
N ARG A 75 0.00 13.21 5.38
CA ARG A 75 -0.77 11.95 5.34
C ARG A 75 -1.25 11.69 3.92
N ILE A 76 -1.13 10.44 3.50
CA ILE A 76 -1.62 10.00 2.20
C ILE A 76 -3.07 9.55 2.38
N SER A 77 -4.00 10.31 1.80
CA SER A 77 -5.43 10.02 1.91
C SER A 77 -5.88 8.98 0.89
N SER A 78 -5.65 9.22 -0.40
CA SER A 78 -6.07 8.34 -1.49
C SER A 78 -4.92 8.20 -2.48
N PRO A 79 -4.00 7.25 -2.24
CA PRO A 79 -3.00 6.92 -3.25
C PRO A 79 -3.69 6.33 -4.48
N ASN A 80 -3.07 6.47 -5.66
CA ASN A 80 -3.45 5.76 -6.86
C ASN A 80 -2.26 4.92 -7.32
N PHE A 81 -2.51 3.68 -7.72
CA PHE A 81 -1.45 2.76 -8.10
C PHE A 81 -1.53 2.40 -9.58
N GLY A 82 -0.42 2.57 -10.29
CA GLY A 82 -0.19 1.98 -11.60
C GLY A 82 0.72 0.77 -11.46
N ILE A 83 0.35 -0.38 -12.03
CA ILE A 83 1.15 -1.60 -11.99
C ILE A 83 1.68 -1.84 -13.42
N ASP A 84 3.00 -1.89 -13.57
CA ASP A 84 3.68 -2.31 -14.79
C ASP A 84 4.10 -3.78 -14.59
N ALA A 85 3.35 -4.69 -15.23
CA ALA A 85 3.52 -6.13 -15.06
C ALA A 85 4.83 -6.65 -15.67
N GLU A 86 5.28 -6.03 -16.76
CA GLU A 86 6.50 -6.41 -17.49
C GLU A 86 7.74 -6.04 -16.67
N LYS A 87 7.81 -4.79 -16.22
CA LYS A 87 8.92 -4.29 -15.39
C LYS A 87 8.80 -4.71 -13.93
N ARG A 88 7.65 -5.26 -13.54
CA ARG A 88 7.28 -5.58 -12.16
C ARG A 88 7.46 -4.38 -11.23
N THR A 89 7.01 -3.22 -11.67
CA THR A 89 7.08 -1.99 -10.88
C THR A 89 5.70 -1.45 -10.54
N VAL A 90 5.58 -0.84 -9.37
CA VAL A 90 4.40 -0.09 -8.96
C VAL A 90 4.75 1.39 -8.97
N GLU A 91 3.98 2.16 -9.74
CA GLU A 91 3.95 3.62 -9.65
C GLU A 91 2.87 4.02 -8.65
N LEU A 92 3.30 4.56 -7.52
CA LEU A 92 2.43 5.25 -6.57
C LEU A 92 2.29 6.71 -6.97
N ARG A 93 1.07 7.13 -7.28
CA ARG A 93 0.69 8.53 -7.47
C ARG A 93 -0.07 9.02 -6.26
N ARG A 94 0.33 10.18 -5.74
CA ARG A 94 -0.33 10.79 -4.58
C ARG A 94 -0.44 12.30 -4.75
N LEU A 95 -1.54 12.85 -4.26
CA LEU A 95 -1.69 14.28 -4.05
C LEU A 95 -1.15 14.61 -2.66
N GLN A 96 -0.18 15.52 -2.58
CA GLN A 96 0.42 15.92 -1.31
C GLN A 96 0.62 17.43 -1.29
N ARG A 97 0.34 18.06 -0.15
CA ARG A 97 0.65 19.48 0.04
C ARG A 97 2.16 19.70 0.01
N ILE A 98 2.58 20.82 -0.58
CA ILE A 98 4.01 21.14 -0.72
C ILE A 98 4.68 21.36 0.64
N SER A 99 3.97 21.98 1.59
CA SER A 99 4.46 22.22 2.94
C SER A 99 3.31 22.37 3.94
N ALA A 100 3.65 22.48 5.22
CA ALA A 100 2.69 22.77 6.29
C ALA A 100 1.97 24.12 6.10
N THR A 101 2.64 25.09 5.46
CA THR A 101 2.19 26.49 5.39
C THR A 101 1.48 26.81 4.07
N SER A 102 1.73 26.04 3.00
CA SER A 102 1.08 26.23 1.70
C SER A 102 -0.11 25.30 1.52
N TRP A 103 -1.20 25.82 0.93
CA TRP A 103 -2.35 25.02 0.47
C TRP A 103 -2.15 24.42 -0.92
N ASP A 104 -1.04 24.75 -1.58
CA ASP A 104 -0.68 24.20 -2.88
C ASP A 104 -0.45 22.69 -2.75
N VAL A 105 -1.11 21.96 -3.63
CA VAL A 105 -1.02 20.51 -3.73
C VAL A 105 -0.21 20.17 -4.98
N THR A 106 0.71 19.24 -4.84
CA THR A 106 1.48 18.70 -5.96
C THR A 106 1.25 17.20 -6.09
N THR A 107 1.14 16.73 -7.33
CA THR A 107 1.09 15.30 -7.63
C THR A 107 2.51 14.75 -7.59
N ARG A 108 2.80 13.90 -6.61
CA ARG A 108 4.09 13.21 -6.50
C ARG A 108 3.95 11.78 -7.00
N ARG A 109 4.93 11.34 -7.78
CA ARG A 109 5.06 9.95 -8.24
C ARG A 109 6.22 9.29 -7.52
N HIS A 110 6.05 8.05 -7.11
CA HIS A 110 7.12 7.25 -6.53
C HIS A 110 7.01 5.84 -7.09
N THR A 111 8.08 5.38 -7.73
CA THR A 111 8.12 4.07 -8.37
C THR A 111 9.00 3.13 -7.57
N PHE A 112 8.49 1.94 -7.29
CA PHE A 112 9.24 0.91 -6.57
C PHE A 112 9.01 -0.46 -7.21
N PHE A 113 9.98 -1.35 -7.06
CA PHE A 113 9.86 -2.72 -7.53
C PHE A 113 8.86 -3.49 -6.67
N CYS A 114 8.05 -4.31 -7.32
CA CYS A 114 7.15 -5.25 -6.67
C CYS A 114 7.41 -6.66 -7.18
N TYR A 115 7.00 -7.64 -6.39
CA TYR A 115 6.94 -9.02 -6.85
C TYR A 115 5.74 -9.69 -6.20
N ILE A 116 5.16 -10.63 -6.94
CA ILE A 116 4.04 -11.45 -6.49
C ILE A 116 4.60 -12.79 -6.06
N HIS A 117 4.14 -13.27 -4.90
CA HIS A 117 4.55 -14.57 -4.39
C HIS A 117 3.53 -15.66 -4.77
N THR A 118 2.28 -15.30 -5.07
CA THR A 118 1.18 -16.27 -5.21
C THR A 118 0.69 -16.58 -6.63
N SER A 119 1.53 -16.38 -7.66
CA SER A 119 1.19 -16.64 -9.07
C SER A 119 -0.08 -15.92 -9.57
N VAL A 120 -0.52 -14.86 -8.90
CA VAL A 120 -1.56 -13.95 -9.39
C VAL A 120 -0.98 -13.15 -10.56
N ALA A 121 -1.77 -12.90 -11.60
CA ALA A 121 -1.36 -11.99 -12.65
C ALA A 121 -1.38 -10.54 -12.12
N LEU A 122 -0.26 -9.81 -12.23
CA LEU A 122 -0.13 -8.40 -11.81
C LEU A 122 -1.26 -7.51 -12.39
N GLU A 123 -1.72 -7.84 -13.61
CA GLU A 123 -2.80 -7.16 -14.32
C GLU A 123 -4.15 -7.25 -13.59
N GLN A 124 -4.39 -8.29 -12.80
CA GLN A 124 -5.64 -8.48 -12.06
C GLN A 124 -5.69 -7.68 -10.75
N LEU A 125 -4.55 -7.22 -10.23
CA LEU A 125 -4.47 -6.44 -8.99
C LEU A 125 -4.92 -4.99 -9.18
N GLY A 126 -4.57 -4.37 -10.30
CA GLY A 126 -4.86 -2.95 -10.56
C GLY A 126 -6.35 -2.60 -10.47
N PRO A 127 -7.23 -3.30 -11.22
CA PRO A 127 -8.67 -3.06 -11.15
C PRO A 127 -9.26 -3.29 -9.76
N ALA A 128 -8.76 -4.30 -9.03
CA ALA A 128 -9.21 -4.60 -7.68
C ALA A 128 -8.89 -3.46 -6.72
N ILE A 129 -7.67 -2.94 -6.75
CA ILE A 129 -7.26 -1.81 -5.89
C ILE A 129 -8.12 -0.57 -6.18
N ALA A 130 -8.33 -0.24 -7.46
CA ALA A 130 -9.14 0.90 -7.87
C ALA A 130 -10.62 0.80 -7.41
N GLN A 131 -11.20 -0.40 -7.47
CA GLN A 131 -12.58 -0.64 -7.00
C GLN A 131 -12.74 -0.30 -5.52
N TRP A 132 -11.77 -0.71 -4.67
CA TRP A 132 -11.85 -0.48 -3.22
C TRP A 132 -11.47 0.94 -2.80
N GLU A 133 -10.69 1.66 -3.61
CA GLU A 133 -10.39 3.09 -3.41
C GLU A 133 -11.58 4.02 -3.73
N THR A 134 -12.60 3.52 -4.44
CA THR A 134 -13.78 4.31 -4.84
C THR A 134 -14.94 4.20 -3.82
N ILE A 135 -14.88 3.23 -2.90
CA ILE A 135 -15.94 2.92 -1.92
C ILE A 135 -15.69 3.60 -0.55
N LEU A 136 -14.56 4.28 -0.37
CA LEU A 136 -14.19 5.04 0.85
C LEU A 136 -13.77 6.47 0.50
#